data_AF-A0A2E6AB89-F1
#
_entry.id   AF-A0A2E6AB89-F1
#
_cell.length_a   1.000
_cell.length_b   1.000
_cell.length_c   1.000
_cell.angle_alpha   90.00
_cell.angle_beta   90.00
_cell.angle_gamma   90.00
#
_symmetry.space_group_name_H-M   'P 1'
#
loop_
_entity.id
_entity.type
_entity.pdbx_description
1 polymer ?
#
loop_
_entity_poly.entity_id
_entity_poly.type
_entity_poly.pdbx_seq_one_letter_code
_entity_poly.pdbx_strand_id
1 'polypeptide(L)'
;MEGYTSKPLLFVLITAVSFLQFIFILRFLFEITKVNFYNPVCQLIVKMTNPILTPLRLVPLYIGRIDLMIIILITMITALKIYIPYYFTSFEYSINSLFIAAFGKFVQETLDILWYAVIIGAIGSWFMSYNTHPMFTLIDELCEPFYRPIRKILPTMTGIDFSPIILLVAINLIQMIVLPPIFYLTKFF
;
A
#
# COMPACT_ATOMS: atom_id res chain seq x y z
N MET A 1 0.67 34.77 0.67
CA MET A 1 0.37 34.88 -0.78
C MET A 1 0.77 33.57 -1.41
N GLU A 2 -0.19 32.71 -1.77
CA GLU A 2 0.10 31.53 -2.60
C GLU A 2 0.56 32.03 -3.97
N GLY A 3 1.86 31.96 -4.24
CA GLY A 3 2.38 32.29 -5.57
C GLY A 3 1.80 31.31 -6.60
N TYR A 4 1.46 31.78 -7.79
CA TYR A 4 1.06 30.93 -8.93
C TYR A 4 2.04 29.75 -9.15
N THR A 5 3.32 29.95 -8.83
CA THR A 5 4.40 28.97 -8.94
C THR A 5 4.47 27.96 -7.78
N SER A 6 3.86 28.22 -6.62
CA SER A 6 3.94 27.29 -5.49
C SER A 6 3.06 26.06 -5.67
N LYS A 7 1.93 26.17 -6.39
CA LYS A 7 0.99 25.07 -6.63
C LYS A 7 1.56 23.95 -7.51
N PRO A 8 2.19 24.24 -8.67
CA PRO A 8 2.82 23.20 -9.48
C PRO A 8 3.99 22.52 -8.77
N LEU A 9 4.82 23.28 -8.05
CA LEU A 9 5.95 22.73 -7.29
C LEU A 9 5.47 21.78 -6.19
N LEU A 10 4.43 22.21 -5.44
CA LEU A 10 3.81 21.39 -4.40
C LEU A 10 3.25 20.09 -4.99
N PHE A 11 2.58 20.15 -6.14
CA PHE A 11 2.07 18.95 -6.83
C PHE A 11 3.19 17.96 -7.18
N VAL A 12 4.28 18.43 -7.81
CA VAL A 12 5.42 17.57 -8.18
C VAL A 12 6.04 16.94 -6.95
N LEU A 13 6.23 17.72 -5.88
CA LEU A 13 6.83 17.24 -4.64
C LEU A 13 5.95 16.20 -3.95
N ILE A 14 4.65 16.45 -3.78
CA ILE A 14 3.69 15.47 -3.22
C ILE A 14 3.66 14.21 -4.07
N THR A 15 3.69 14.35 -5.41
CA THR A 15 3.68 13.21 -6.33
C THR A 15 4.94 12.35 -6.14
N ALA A 16 6.12 12.97 -6.02
CA ALA A 16 7.36 12.25 -5.76
C ALA A 16 7.33 11.50 -4.40
N VAL A 17 6.84 12.15 -3.35
CA VAL A 17 6.68 11.52 -2.03
C VAL A 17 5.66 10.37 -2.09
N SER A 18 4.56 10.54 -2.81
CA SER A 18 3.53 9.50 -2.99
C SER A 18 4.06 8.30 -3.76
N PHE A 19 4.88 8.54 -4.78
CA PHE A 19 5.52 7.46 -5.54
C PHE A 19 6.53 6.69 -4.70
N LEU A 20 7.34 7.38 -3.89
CA LEU A 20 8.23 6.74 -2.93
C LEU A 20 7.44 5.87 -1.96
N GLN A 21 6.37 6.42 -1.38
CA GLN A 21 5.49 5.70 -0.46
C GLN A 21 4.89 4.44 -1.10
N PHE A 22 4.41 4.55 -2.35
CA PHE A 22 3.88 3.43 -3.12
C PHE A 22 4.90 2.28 -3.24
N ILE A 23 6.16 2.59 -3.57
CA ILE A 23 7.23 1.59 -3.66
C ILE A 23 7.46 0.88 -2.31
N PHE A 24 7.44 1.61 -1.20
CA PHE A 24 7.58 1.00 0.13
C PHE A 24 6.36 0.17 0.52
N ILE A 25 5.14 0.58 0.16
CA ILE A 25 3.94 -0.23 0.41
C ILE A 25 3.99 -1.51 -0.42
N LEU A 26 4.44 -1.46 -1.69
CA LEU A 26 4.67 -2.67 -2.47
C LEU A 26 5.69 -3.58 -1.78
N ARG A 27 6.80 -3.03 -1.27
CA ARG A 27 7.81 -3.78 -0.53
C ARG A 27 7.22 -4.48 0.69
N PHE A 28 6.37 -3.79 1.45
CA PHE A 28 5.65 -4.32 2.59
C PHE A 28 4.69 -5.46 2.19
N LEU A 29 3.88 -5.24 1.15
CA LEU A 29 2.96 -6.24 0.63
C LEU A 29 3.69 -7.50 0.17
N PHE A 30 4.79 -7.36 -0.58
CA PHE A 30 5.61 -8.47 -1.05
C PHE A 30 6.16 -9.32 0.09
N GLU A 31 6.52 -8.69 1.21
CA GLU A 31 7.01 -9.39 2.40
C GLU A 31 5.90 -10.16 3.11
N ILE A 32 4.70 -9.57 3.23
CA ILE A 32 3.54 -10.22 3.85
C ILE A 32 3.03 -11.39 3.01
N THR A 33 2.88 -11.19 1.70
CA THR A 33 2.30 -12.18 0.78
C THR A 33 3.32 -13.23 0.34
N LYS A 34 4.61 -12.99 0.59
CA LYS A 34 5.73 -13.89 0.26
C LYS A 34 5.79 -14.20 -1.23
N VAL A 35 5.68 -13.15 -2.04
CA VAL A 35 5.89 -13.25 -3.49
C VAL A 35 7.30 -13.75 -3.80
N ASN A 36 7.46 -14.33 -4.99
CA ASN A 36 8.71 -14.91 -5.42
C ASN A 36 9.80 -13.85 -5.64
N PHE A 37 10.84 -13.87 -4.80
CA PHE A 37 11.98 -12.95 -4.91
C PHE A 37 12.83 -13.12 -6.18
N TYR A 38 12.64 -14.21 -6.94
CA TYR A 38 13.25 -14.36 -8.26
C TYR A 38 12.53 -13.55 -9.35
N ASN A 39 11.33 -13.02 -9.08
CA ASN A 39 10.63 -12.16 -10.01
C ASN A 39 11.38 -10.82 -10.20
N PRO A 40 11.67 -10.39 -11.44
CA PRO A 40 12.45 -9.18 -11.70
C PRO A 40 11.81 -7.90 -11.15
N VAL A 41 10.47 -7.82 -11.12
CA VAL A 41 9.76 -6.66 -10.56
C VAL A 41 9.88 -6.65 -9.03
N CYS A 42 9.78 -7.82 -8.38
CA CYS A 42 10.05 -7.92 -6.95
C CYS A 42 11.47 -7.47 -6.61
N GLN A 43 12.47 -7.94 -7.37
CA GLN A 43 13.87 -7.54 -7.19
C GLN A 43 14.09 -6.04 -7.39
N LEU A 44 13.41 -5.43 -8.36
CA LEU A 44 13.48 -3.99 -8.59
C LEU A 44 13.02 -3.21 -7.35
N ILE A 45 11.85 -3.56 -6.80
CA ILE A 45 11.30 -2.91 -5.60
C ILE A 45 12.21 -3.14 -4.38
N VAL A 46 12.71 -4.36 -4.19
CA VAL A 46 13.69 -4.66 -3.12
C VAL A 46 14.96 -3.82 -3.28
N LYS A 47 15.51 -3.73 -4.50
CA LYS A 47 16.72 -2.98 -4.80
C LYS A 47 16.54 -1.48 -4.60
N MET A 48 15.36 -0.93 -4.92
CA MET A 48 15.04 0.49 -4.70
C MET A 48 14.86 0.82 -3.21
N THR A 49 14.27 -0.07 -2.43
CA THR A 49 13.96 0.17 -1.01
C THR A 49 15.11 -0.15 -0.06
N ASN A 50 15.93 -1.15 -0.39
CA ASN A 50 17.01 -1.61 0.47
C ASN A 50 18.00 -0.52 0.89
N PRO A 51 18.51 0.38 0.01
CA PRO A 51 19.45 1.43 0.40
C PRO A 51 18.97 2.33 1.55
N ILE A 52 17.65 2.48 1.71
CA ILE A 52 17.03 3.24 2.79
C ILE A 52 16.79 2.33 4.00
N LEU A 53 16.35 1.08 3.79
CA LEU A 53 16.06 0.13 4.86
C LEU A 53 17.31 -0.39 5.58
N THR A 54 18.39 -0.70 4.86
CA THR A 54 19.61 -1.29 5.43
C THR A 54 20.29 -0.45 6.51
N PRO A 55 20.52 0.88 6.35
CA PRO A 55 21.09 1.68 7.45
C PRO A 55 20.15 1.80 8.65
N LEU A 56 18.85 1.61 8.45
CA LEU A 56 17.84 1.71 9.50
C LEU A 56 17.63 0.40 10.26
N ARG A 57 18.07 -0.73 9.70
CA ARG A 57 18.06 -2.07 10.34
C ARG A 57 19.16 -2.29 11.38
N LEU A 58 19.84 -1.23 11.82
CA LEU A 58 20.76 -1.30 12.97
C LEU A 58 20.04 -1.77 14.24
N VAL A 59 18.75 -1.43 14.38
CA VAL A 59 17.87 -1.96 15.41
C VAL A 59 16.96 -3.01 14.76
N PRO A 60 17.17 -4.31 14.97
CA PRO A 60 16.36 -5.35 14.35
C PRO A 60 14.96 -5.39 14.99
N LEU A 61 14.00 -4.68 14.39
CA LEU A 61 12.60 -4.69 14.79
C LEU A 61 11.80 -5.68 13.94
N TYR A 62 12.02 -6.97 14.18
CA TYR A 62 11.30 -8.05 13.48
C TYR A 62 10.26 -8.68 14.38
N ILE A 63 9.01 -8.76 13.92
CA ILE A 63 7.98 -9.63 14.53
C ILE A 63 7.76 -10.82 13.59
N GLY A 64 8.29 -11.97 13.99
CA GLY A 64 8.29 -13.17 13.16
C GLY A 64 9.12 -12.97 11.88
N ARG A 65 8.44 -12.76 10.75
CA ARG A 65 9.08 -12.53 9.43
C ARG A 65 8.77 -11.16 8.82
N ILE A 66 8.10 -10.28 9.57
CA ILE A 66 7.73 -8.94 9.11
C ILE A 66 8.72 -7.94 9.73
N ASP A 67 9.37 -7.17 8.89
CA ASP A 67 10.21 -6.03 9.25
C ASP A 67 9.34 -4.82 9.62
N LEU A 68 9.24 -4.55 10.92
CA LEU A 68 8.48 -3.38 11.43
C LEU A 68 9.09 -2.05 10.98
N MET A 69 10.38 -2.03 10.60
CA MET A 69 11.03 -0.81 10.14
C MET A 69 10.38 -0.28 8.86
N ILE A 70 9.84 -1.18 8.02
CA ILE A 70 9.09 -0.81 6.82
C ILE A 70 7.82 -0.05 7.20
N ILE A 71 7.07 -0.51 8.21
CA ILE A 71 5.84 0.14 8.67
C ILE A 71 6.14 1.54 9.23
N ILE A 72 7.18 1.65 10.05
CA ILE A 72 7.62 2.93 10.64
C ILE A 72 8.01 3.90 9.52
N LEU A 73 8.80 3.46 8.54
CA LEU A 73 9.21 4.29 7.41
C LEU A 73 8.03 4.75 6.56
N ILE A 74 7.11 3.85 6.21
CA ILE A 74 5.92 4.24 5.44
C ILE A 74 5.14 5.29 6.22
N THR A 75 4.91 5.06 7.52
CA THR A 75 4.19 6.02 8.38
C THR A 75 4.89 7.38 8.42
N MET A 76 6.22 7.42 8.53
CA MET A 76 7.00 8.66 8.50
C MET A 76 6.91 9.38 7.14
N ILE A 77 6.99 8.64 6.03
CA ILE A 77 6.81 9.18 4.68
C ILE A 77 5.41 9.75 4.50
N THR A 78 4.37 9.05 4.98
CA THR A 78 2.98 9.51 4.94
C THR A 78 2.78 10.75 5.82
N ALA A 79 3.39 10.81 7.00
CA ALA A 79 3.35 11.98 7.87
C ALA A 79 3.99 13.20 7.18
N LEU A 80 5.12 13.03 6.51
CA LEU A 80 5.74 14.08 5.71
C LEU A 80 4.82 14.52 4.57
N LYS A 81 4.21 13.57 3.84
CA LYS A 81 3.26 13.83 2.76
C LYS A 81 2.06 14.65 3.23
N ILE A 82 1.54 14.36 4.42
CA ILE A 82 0.47 15.13 5.05
C ILE A 82 1.00 16.48 5.52
N TYR A 83 2.18 16.57 6.12
CA TYR A 83 2.69 17.84 6.65
C TYR A 83 2.95 18.91 5.57
N ILE A 84 3.54 18.52 4.43
CA ILE A 84 4.02 19.47 3.40
C ILE A 84 2.94 20.44 2.90
N PRO A 85 1.74 20.01 2.45
CA PRO A 85 0.69 20.93 1.97
C PRO A 85 0.15 21.81 3.09
N TYR A 86 0.05 21.27 4.31
CA TYR A 86 -0.49 22.00 5.45
C TYR A 86 0.48 23.04 5.98
N TYR A 87 1.80 22.94 5.77
CA TYR A 87 2.69 24.06 6.07
C TYR A 87 2.30 25.35 5.32
N PHE A 88 1.64 25.23 4.16
CA PHE A 88 1.18 26.37 3.36
C PHE A 88 -0.21 26.89 3.75
N THR A 89 -0.95 26.12 4.56
CA THR A 89 -2.25 26.50 5.13
C THR A 89 -1.98 26.85 6.59
N SER A 90 -2.47 27.94 7.17
CA SER A 90 -2.12 28.31 8.57
C SER A 90 -2.71 27.39 9.66
N PHE A 91 -2.89 26.11 9.36
CA PHE A 91 -3.48 25.07 10.18
C PHE A 91 -2.39 24.27 10.87
N GLU A 92 -2.32 24.36 12.20
CA GLU A 92 -1.36 23.60 13.00
C GLU A 92 -1.95 22.23 13.34
N TYR A 93 -1.25 21.16 12.95
CA TYR A 93 -1.54 19.81 13.43
C TYR A 93 -0.74 19.53 14.71
N SER A 94 -1.44 19.01 15.71
CA SER A 94 -0.78 18.27 16.80
C SER A 94 0.04 17.12 16.21
N ILE A 95 1.26 16.93 16.73
CA ILE A 95 2.19 15.87 16.28
C ILE A 95 1.50 14.49 16.40
N ASN A 96 0.74 14.28 17.46
CA ASN A 96 0.02 13.03 17.71
C ASN A 96 -1.03 12.78 16.62
N SER A 97 -1.82 13.81 16.29
CA SER A 97 -2.85 13.75 15.26
C SER A 97 -2.27 13.52 13.87
N LEU A 98 -1.09 14.09 13.60
CA LEU A 98 -0.34 13.84 12.37
C LEU A 98 0.05 12.36 12.22
N PHE A 99 0.62 11.74 13.26
CA PHE A 99 1.01 10.33 13.23
C PHE A 99 -0.19 9.38 13.14
N ILE A 100 -1.28 9.68 13.85
CA ILE A 100 -2.52 8.89 13.76
C ILE A 100 -3.11 8.99 12.35
N ALA A 101 -3.19 10.19 11.78
CA ALA A 101 -3.67 10.40 10.42
C ALA A 101 -2.75 9.72 9.39
N ALA A 102 -1.43 9.79 9.58
CA ALA A 102 -0.44 9.14 8.72
C ALA A 102 -0.60 7.62 8.72
N PHE A 103 -0.78 7.02 9.91
CA PHE A 103 -1.02 5.58 10.02
C PHE A 103 -2.33 5.17 9.34
N GLY A 104 -3.44 5.89 9.60
CA GLY A 104 -4.72 5.64 8.93
C GLY A 104 -4.62 5.76 7.41
N LYS A 105 -3.88 6.75 6.92
CA LYS A 105 -3.67 6.96 5.49
C LYS A 105 -2.76 5.89 4.86
N PHE A 106 -1.74 5.42 5.58
CA PHE A 106 -0.94 4.26 5.18
C PHE A 106 -1.81 3.01 5.01
N VAL A 107 -2.68 2.71 5.98
CA VAL A 107 -3.60 1.56 5.91
C VAL A 107 -4.54 1.70 4.72
N GLN A 108 -5.12 2.89 4.52
CA GLN A 108 -5.99 3.17 3.38
C GLN A 108 -5.28 2.89 2.06
N GLU A 109 -4.10 3.47 1.85
CA GLU A 109 -3.37 3.34 0.58
C GLU A 109 -2.88 1.91 0.33
N THR A 110 -2.57 1.16 1.39
CA THR A 110 -2.26 -0.27 1.28
C THR A 110 -3.47 -1.06 0.77
N LEU A 111 -4.66 -0.77 1.29
CA LEU A 111 -5.90 -1.40 0.85
C LEU A 111 -6.27 -0.96 -0.58
N ASP A 112 -6.04 0.29 -0.95
CA ASP A 112 -6.27 0.79 -2.32
C ASP A 112 -5.34 0.11 -3.32
N ILE A 113 -4.04 -0.02 -3.01
CA ILE A 113 -3.07 -0.73 -3.84
C ILE A 113 -3.47 -2.19 -4.02
N LEU A 114 -3.89 -2.86 -2.94
CA LEU A 114 -4.39 -4.24 -3.02
C LEU A 114 -5.66 -4.32 -3.88
N TRP A 115 -6.58 -3.36 -3.74
CA TRP A 115 -7.79 -3.29 -4.55
C TRP A 115 -7.49 -3.17 -6.05
N TYR A 116 -6.55 -2.30 -6.43
CA TYR A 116 -6.09 -2.19 -7.81
C TYR A 116 -5.37 -3.45 -8.29
N ALA A 117 -4.53 -4.08 -7.46
CA ALA A 117 -3.85 -5.33 -7.80
C ALA A 117 -4.86 -6.46 -8.09
N VAL A 118 -5.91 -6.56 -7.28
CA VAL A 118 -7.00 -7.52 -7.48
C VAL A 118 -7.72 -7.30 -8.82
N ILE A 119 -7.97 -6.04 -9.20
CA ILE A 119 -8.55 -5.73 -10.52
C ILE A 119 -7.62 -6.14 -11.66
N ILE A 120 -6.34 -5.78 -11.58
CA ILE A 120 -5.37 -6.11 -12.62
C ILE A 120 -5.25 -7.64 -12.77
N GLY A 121 -5.20 -8.38 -11.65
CA GLY A 121 -5.19 -9.84 -11.64
C GLY A 121 -6.49 -10.45 -12.20
N ALA A 122 -7.65 -9.91 -11.82
CA ALA A 122 -8.95 -10.37 -12.32
C ALA A 122 -9.06 -10.22 -13.84
N ILE A 123 -8.72 -9.03 -14.36
CA ILE A 123 -8.67 -8.76 -15.80
C ILE A 123 -7.68 -9.71 -16.47
N GLY A 124 -6.47 -9.86 -15.93
CA GLY A 124 -5.48 -10.81 -16.46
C GLY A 124 -6.02 -12.25 -16.56
N SER A 125 -6.73 -12.72 -15.53
CA SER A 125 -7.27 -14.07 -15.46
C SER A 125 -8.42 -14.32 -16.45
N TRP A 126 -9.29 -13.34 -16.69
CA TRP A 126 -10.45 -13.49 -17.57
C TRP A 126 -10.06 -13.45 -19.05
N PHE A 127 -9.03 -12.69 -19.40
CA PHE A 127 -8.63 -12.51 -20.80
C PHE A 127 -7.53 -13.47 -21.29
N MET A 128 -7.19 -14.52 -20.51
CA MET A 128 -6.37 -15.72 -20.84
C MET A 128 -4.98 -15.52 -21.51
N SER A 129 -4.60 -14.30 -21.91
CA SER A 129 -3.45 -14.04 -22.79
C SER A 129 -2.17 -13.55 -22.06
N TYR A 130 -2.16 -13.51 -20.72
CA TYR A 130 -1.16 -12.74 -19.96
C TYR A 130 -0.30 -13.53 -18.95
N ASN A 131 -0.48 -14.84 -18.83
CA ASN A 131 0.16 -15.66 -17.79
C ASN A 131 1.69 -15.83 -17.91
N THR A 132 2.34 -15.31 -18.96
CA THR A 132 3.80 -15.46 -19.15
C THR A 132 4.61 -14.23 -18.74
N HIS A 133 3.98 -13.05 -18.58
CA HIS A 133 4.74 -11.84 -18.25
C HIS A 133 4.95 -11.73 -16.72
N PRO A 134 6.18 -11.45 -16.24
CA PRO A 134 6.52 -11.47 -14.81
C PRO A 134 5.62 -10.61 -13.91
N MET A 135 5.13 -9.48 -14.42
CA MET A 135 4.21 -8.62 -13.66
C MET A 135 2.90 -9.34 -13.28
N PHE A 136 2.29 -10.11 -14.19
CA PHE A 136 1.03 -10.79 -13.89
C PHE A 136 1.25 -11.93 -12.90
N THR A 137 2.31 -12.72 -13.08
CA THR A 137 2.68 -13.76 -12.11
C THR A 137 2.90 -13.19 -10.70
N LEU A 138 3.48 -11.98 -10.61
CA LEU A 138 3.70 -11.32 -9.33
C LEU A 138 2.39 -10.84 -8.69
N ILE A 139 1.47 -10.32 -9.50
CA ILE A 139 0.15 -9.87 -9.04
C ILE A 139 -0.66 -11.06 -8.55
N ASP A 140 -0.63 -12.18 -9.26
CA ASP A 140 -1.30 -13.40 -8.84
C ASP A 140 -0.74 -13.92 -7.51
N GLU A 141 0.59 -14.00 -7.38
CA GLU A 141 1.25 -14.37 -6.13
C GLU A 141 0.92 -13.41 -4.97
N LEU A 142 0.80 -12.10 -5.26
CA LEU A 142 0.41 -11.09 -4.27
C LEU A 142 -1.03 -11.27 -3.80
N CYS A 143 -1.96 -11.59 -4.71
CA CYS A 143 -3.38 -11.70 -4.39
C CYS A 143 -3.77 -13.08 -3.84
N GLU A 144 -3.02 -14.13 -4.16
CA GLU A 144 -3.35 -15.53 -3.83
C GLU A 144 -3.63 -15.78 -2.34
N PRO A 145 -2.86 -15.24 -1.37
CA PRO A 145 -3.16 -15.42 0.05
C PRO A 145 -4.55 -14.91 0.45
N PHE A 146 -5.07 -13.89 -0.26
CA PHE A 146 -6.37 -13.30 -0.02
C PHE A 146 -7.50 -14.01 -0.79
N TYR A 147 -7.20 -14.54 -1.99
CA TYR A 147 -8.17 -15.36 -2.74
C TYR A 147 -8.40 -16.73 -2.13
N ARG A 148 -7.34 -17.37 -1.60
CA ARG A 148 -7.39 -18.73 -1.05
C ARG A 148 -8.51 -18.96 -0.03
N PRO A 149 -8.75 -18.11 0.98
CA PRO A 149 -9.88 -18.30 1.90
C PRO A 149 -11.24 -18.18 1.21
N ILE A 150 -11.38 -17.30 0.21
CA ILE A 150 -12.64 -17.11 -0.53
C ILE A 150 -12.95 -18.34 -1.39
N ARG A 151 -11.95 -18.85 -2.13
CA ARG A 151 -12.06 -20.05 -2.97
C ARG A 151 -12.37 -21.33 -2.18
N LYS A 152 -12.04 -21.36 -0.89
CA LYS A 152 -12.44 -22.48 0.00
C LYS A 152 -13.94 -22.52 0.27
N ILE A 153 -14.60 -21.35 0.27
CA ILE A 153 -16.04 -21.22 0.56
C ILE A 153 -16.84 -21.30 -0.74
N LEU A 154 -16.31 -20.71 -1.81
CA LEU A 154 -16.93 -20.68 -3.12
C LEU A 154 -16.14 -21.55 -4.09
N PRO A 155 -16.59 -22.79 -4.37
CA PRO A 155 -15.98 -23.59 -5.41
C PRO A 155 -16.03 -22.82 -6.72
N THR A 156 -14.95 -22.86 -7.49
CA THR A 156 -14.86 -22.21 -8.80
C THR A 156 -15.94 -22.78 -9.72
N MET A 157 -17.04 -22.06 -9.90
CA MET A 157 -18.11 -22.47 -10.80
C MET A 157 -17.72 -22.06 -12.23
N THR A 158 -17.81 -22.98 -13.19
CA THR A 158 -17.80 -22.68 -14.64
C THR A 158 -16.56 -21.96 -15.21
N GLY A 159 -15.35 -22.28 -14.72
CA GLY A 159 -14.09 -21.82 -15.35
C GLY A 159 -13.77 -20.33 -15.22
N ILE A 160 -14.67 -19.52 -14.64
CA ILE A 160 -14.47 -18.11 -14.33
C ILE A 160 -14.33 -17.96 -12.82
N ASP A 161 -13.27 -17.30 -12.36
CA ASP A 161 -13.07 -17.03 -10.94
C ASP A 161 -13.81 -15.75 -10.51
N PHE A 162 -14.79 -15.92 -9.60
CA PHE A 162 -15.53 -14.82 -8.97
C PHE A 162 -14.91 -14.34 -7.65
N SER A 163 -13.87 -15.02 -7.16
CA SER A 163 -13.15 -14.62 -5.94
C SER A 163 -12.66 -13.16 -5.97
N PRO A 164 -12.22 -12.60 -7.11
CA PRO A 164 -11.83 -11.19 -7.16
C PRO A 164 -12.96 -10.23 -6.80
N ILE A 165 -14.18 -10.45 -7.28
CA ILE A 165 -15.32 -9.58 -6.97
C ILE A 165 -15.57 -9.54 -5.46
N ILE A 166 -15.54 -10.71 -4.83
CA ILE A 166 -15.79 -10.84 -3.40
C ILE A 166 -14.67 -10.21 -2.59
N LEU A 167 -13.42 -10.37 -3.03
CA LEU A 167 -12.29 -9.71 -2.39
C LEU A 167 -12.38 -8.19 -2.51
N LEU A 168 -12.78 -7.65 -3.66
CA LEU A 168 -12.99 -6.21 -3.83
C LEU A 168 -14.06 -5.67 -2.88
N VAL A 169 -15.17 -6.38 -2.73
CA VAL A 169 -16.22 -6.02 -1.77
C VAL A 169 -15.68 -6.08 -0.34
N ALA A 170 -14.96 -7.15 0.02
CA ALA A 170 -14.37 -7.31 1.35
C ALA A 170 -13.36 -6.19 1.67
N ILE A 171 -12.48 -5.82 0.74
CA ILE A 171 -11.52 -4.72 0.90
C ILE A 171 -12.27 -3.40 1.16
N ASN A 172 -13.31 -3.09 0.37
CA ASN A 172 -14.11 -1.88 0.58
C ASN A 172 -14.82 -1.87 1.95
N LEU A 173 -15.41 -3.00 2.35
CA LEU A 173 -16.04 -3.14 3.66
C LEU A 173 -15.03 -2.94 4.79
N ILE A 174 -13.83 -3.51 4.67
CA ILE A 174 -12.73 -3.29 5.63
C ILE A 174 -12.38 -1.81 5.71
N GLN A 175 -12.24 -1.12 4.57
CA GLN A 175 -11.99 0.32 4.58
C GLN A 175 -13.08 1.11 5.32
N MET A 176 -14.35 0.80 5.05
CA MET A 176 -15.51 1.48 5.67
C MET A 176 -15.59 1.24 7.18
N ILE A 177 -15.14 0.09 7.68
CA ILE A 177 -15.21 -0.26 9.10
C ILE A 177 -13.96 0.23 9.86
N VAL A 178 -12.77 0.07 9.27
CA VAL A 178 -11.50 0.27 9.97
C VAL A 178 -11.02 1.72 9.92
N LEU A 179 -11.19 2.42 8.78
CA LEU A 179 -10.62 3.75 8.62
C LEU A 179 -11.33 4.84 9.44
N PRO A 180 -12.68 4.90 9.51
CA PRO A 180 -13.35 5.99 10.23
C PRO A 180 -12.98 6.05 11.72
N PRO A 181 -12.91 4.93 12.47
CA PRO A 181 -12.44 4.96 13.86
C PRO A 181 -11.03 5.53 13.99
N ILE A 182 -10.09 5.15 13.12
CA ILE A 182 -8.71 5.64 13.16
C ILE A 182 -8.67 7.16 12.93
N PHE A 183 -9.38 7.66 11.92
CA PHE A 183 -9.41 9.10 11.65
C PHE A 183 -10.18 9.88 12.72
N TYR A 184 -11.17 9.27 13.35
CA TYR A 184 -11.89 9.88 14.48
C TYR A 184 -10.96 10.15 15.67
N LEU A 185 -9.97 9.28 15.91
CA LEU A 185 -8.98 9.48 16.97
C LEU A 185 -8.16 10.78 16.81
N THR A 186 -7.99 11.28 15.59
CA THR A 186 -7.26 12.54 15.34
C THR A 186 -7.92 13.78 15.95
N LYS A 187 -9.21 13.69 16.32
CA LYS A 187 -9.95 14.80 16.94
C LYS A 187 -9.68 14.95 18.44
N PHE A 188 -9.09 13.94 19.08
CA PHE A 188 -8.83 13.94 20.52
C PHE A 188 -7.41 14.38 20.89
N PHE A 189 -6.55 14.62 19.89
CA PHE A 189 -5.16 14.96 20.07
C PHE A 189 -4.80 16.23 19.29
#